data_AF-A0A497ARA3-F1
#
_entry.id   AF-A0A497ARA3-F1
#
_cell.length_a   1.000
_cell.length_b   1.000
_cell.length_c   1.000
_cell.angle_alpha   90.00
_cell.angle_beta   90.00
_cell.angle_gamma   90.00
#
_symmetry.space_group_name_H-M   'P 1'
#
loop_
_entity.id
_entity.type
_entity.pdbx_description
1 polymer ?
#
loop_
_entity_poly.entity_id
_entity_poly.type
_entity_poly.pdbx_seq_one_letter_code
_entity_poly.pdbx_strand_id
1 'polypeptide(L)' 'MRLPRKKLSRKLKRAIRSSNEDLYRIAIEAGMHPSTLSRFLNDARGVKEGDERVLRLAERFGIPPEEAFEE' A
#
# COMPACT_ATOMS: atom_id res chain seq x y z
N MET A 1 9.25 -18.92 10.00
CA MET A 1 8.83 -18.98 8.58
C MET A 1 8.88 -17.56 8.01
N ARG A 2 9.60 -17.29 6.92
CA ARG A 2 9.60 -15.95 6.28
C ARG A 2 8.34 -15.87 5.41
N LEU A 3 7.45 -14.91 5.70
CA LEU A 3 6.29 -14.65 4.84
C LEU A 3 6.76 -14.24 3.42
N PRO A 4 6.10 -14.73 2.36
CA PRO A 4 6.42 -14.34 1.00
C PRO A 4 6.18 -12.84 0.80
N ARG A 5 6.96 -12.22 -0.09
CA ARG A 5 6.72 -10.84 -0.49
C ARG A 5 5.64 -10.82 -1.56
N LYS A 6 4.62 -9.99 -1.34
CA LYS A 6 3.50 -9.72 -2.24
C LYS A 6 3.67 -8.35 -2.89
N LYS A 7 2.82 -8.02 -3.86
CA LYS A 7 2.62 -6.68 -4.39
C LYS A 7 1.41 -6.02 -3.70
N LEU A 8 1.33 -4.70 -3.78
CA LEU A 8 0.07 -4.00 -3.50
C LEU A 8 -0.97 -4.43 -4.54
N SER A 9 -2.21 -4.65 -4.12
CA SER A 9 -3.26 -4.99 -5.08
C SER A 9 -3.49 -3.88 -6.10
N ARG A 10 -3.87 -4.24 -7.33
CA ARG A 10 -4.30 -3.26 -8.35
C ARG A 10 -5.43 -2.36 -7.86
N LYS A 11 -6.35 -2.88 -7.04
CA LYS A 11 -7.46 -2.13 -6.44
C LYS A 11 -6.94 -1.01 -5.54
N LEU A 12 -6.03 -1.32 -4.62
CA LEU A 12 -5.43 -0.35 -3.71
C LEU A 12 -4.53 0.65 -4.45
N LYS A 13 -3.71 0.20 -5.40
CA LYS A 13 -2.92 1.09 -6.27
C LYS A 13 -3.81 2.09 -6.99
N ARG A 14 -4.94 1.64 -7.54
CA ARG A 14 -5.89 2.50 -8.25
C ARG A 14 -6.52 3.51 -7.30
N ALA A 15 -7.03 3.08 -6.16
CA ALA A 15 -7.64 3.96 -5.16
C ALA A 15 -6.70 5.10 -4.73
N ILE A 16 -5.44 4.76 -4.43
CA ILE A 16 -4.41 5.74 -4.09
C ILE A 16 -4.16 6.71 -5.25
N ARG A 17 -3.95 6.20 -6.47
CA ARG A 17 -3.63 7.03 -7.65
C ARG A 17 -4.80 7.90 -8.14
N SER A 18 -6.04 7.45 -7.89
CA SER A 18 -7.24 8.21 -8.25
C SER A 18 -7.69 9.18 -7.15
N SER A 19 -7.04 9.15 -5.98
CA SER A 19 -7.29 10.15 -4.94
C SER A 19 -6.80 11.51 -5.43
N ASN A 20 -7.54 12.57 -5.12
CA ASN A 20 -7.09 13.95 -5.35
C ASN A 20 -6.12 14.43 -4.25
N GLU A 21 -5.53 13.50 -3.51
CA GLU A 21 -4.70 13.75 -2.35
C GLU A 21 -3.21 13.66 -2.71
N ASP A 22 -2.41 14.39 -1.95
CA ASP A 22 -0.96 14.36 -2.10
C ASP A 22 -0.40 13.01 -1.60
N LEU A 23 0.32 12.29 -2.48
CA LEU A 23 1.01 11.05 -2.14
C LEU A 23 1.96 11.19 -0.96
N TYR A 24 2.55 12.37 -0.76
CA TYR A 24 3.37 12.65 0.41
C TYR A 24 2.54 12.51 1.69
N ARG A 25 1.37 13.14 1.77
CA ARG A 25 0.49 13.09 2.95
C ARG A 25 -0.03 11.69 3.20
N ILE A 26 -0.50 11.01 2.15
CA ILE A 26 -0.95 9.61 2.23
C ILE A 26 0.15 8.73 2.83
N ALA A 27 1.40 8.89 2.40
CA ALA A 27 2.52 8.11 2.92
C ALA A 27 2.78 8.40 4.40
N ILE A 28 2.83 9.67 4.79
CA ILE A 28 3.09 10.07 6.18
C ILE A 28 2.00 9.55 7.12
N GLU A 29 0.73 9.70 6.74
CA GLU A 29 -0.42 9.23 7.54
C GLU A 29 -0.43 7.70 7.67
N ALA A 30 0.01 6.98 6.63
CA ALA A 30 0.22 5.54 6.68
C ALA A 30 1.51 5.12 7.46
N GLY A 31 2.28 6.07 7.99
CA GLY A 31 3.50 5.80 8.74
C GLY A 31 4.66 5.32 7.87
N MET A 32 4.74 5.76 6.61
CA MET A 32 5.82 5.40 5.69
C MET A 32 6.43 6.61 4.99
N HIS A 33 7.71 6.51 4.62
CA HIS A 33 8.35 7.53 3.81
C HIS A 33 7.71 7.59 2.41
N PRO A 34 7.52 8.76 1.78
CA PRO A 34 6.91 8.89 0.45
C PRO A 34 7.59 8.03 -0.64
N SER A 35 8.92 7.92 -0.59
CA SER A 35 9.66 7.05 -1.52
C SER A 35 9.36 5.56 -1.31
N THR A 36 8.96 5.15 -0.09
CA THR A 36 8.51 3.78 0.18
C THR A 36 7.16 3.53 -0.46
N LEU A 37 6.20 4.45 -0.31
CA LEU A 37 4.90 4.37 -0.98
C LEU A 37 5.07 4.29 -2.49
N SER A 38 5.89 5.17 -3.07
CA SER A 38 6.18 5.15 -4.51
C SER A 38 6.76 3.81 -4.97
N ARG A 39 7.69 3.21 -4.20
CA ARG A 39 8.25 1.89 -4.53
C ARG A 39 7.23 0.76 -4.43
N PHE A 40 6.27 0.83 -3.50
CA PHE A 40 5.18 -0.14 -3.44
C PHE A 40 4.21 0.03 -4.61
N LEU A 41 3.84 1.27 -4.96
CA LEU A 41 2.93 1.57 -6.06
C LEU A 41 3.47 1.17 -7.43
N ASN A 42 4.80 1.13 -7.57
CA ASN A 42 5.50 0.76 -8.80
C ASN A 42 6.10 -0.66 -8.75
N ASP A 43 5.75 -1.46 -7.74
CA ASP A 43 6.24 -2.84 -7.57
C ASP A 43 7.77 -2.99 -7.49
N ALA A 44 8.49 -1.89 -7.34
CA ALA A 44 9.95 -1.86 -7.15
C ALA A 44 10.37 -2.39 -5.78
N ARG A 45 9.42 -2.56 -4.85
CA ARG A 45 9.62 -3.18 -3.55
C ARG A 45 8.40 -4.02 -3.18
N GLY A 46 8.60 -5.31 -2.95
CA GLY A 46 7.56 -6.18 -2.41
C GLY A 46 7.20 -5.83 -0.96
N VAL A 47 5.92 -6.03 -0.63
CA VAL A 47 5.32 -5.84 0.69
C VAL A 47 5.17 -7.18 1.40
N LYS A 48 5.20 -7.19 2.73
CA LYS A 48 4.82 -8.40 3.47
C LYS A 48 3.31 -8.43 3.63
N GLU A 49 2.73 -9.62 3.55
CA GLU A 49 1.36 -9.80 4.00
C GLU A 49 1.25 -9.40 5.48
N GLY A 50 0.27 -8.58 5.81
CA GLY A 50 0.12 -7.99 7.15
C GLY A 50 1.03 -6.80 7.45
N ASP A 51 1.69 -6.18 6.46
CA ASP A 51 2.41 -4.92 6.68
C ASP A 51 1.43 -3.84 7.16
N GLU A 52 1.53 -3.44 8.42
CA GLU A 52 0.60 -2.50 9.07
C GLU A 52 0.43 -1.20 8.29
N ARG A 53 1.49 -0.74 7.59
CA ARG A 53 1.44 0.50 6.83
C ARG A 53 0.57 0.34 5.58
N VAL A 54 0.56 -0.84 4.98
CA VAL A 54 -0.35 -1.18 3.87
C VAL A 54 -1.77 -1.38 4.39
N LEU A 55 -1.94 -1.99 5.57
CA LEU A 55 -3.25 -2.15 6.20
C LEU A 55 -3.91 -0.79 6.51
N ARG A 56 -3.15 0.19 7.00
CA ARG A 56 -3.63 1.57 7.20
C ARG A 56 -4.05 2.24 5.88
N LEU A 57 -3.32 2.00 4.79
CA LEU A 57 -3.73 2.47 3.46
C LEU A 57 -5.04 1.80 3.03
N ALA A 58 -5.15 0.48 3.20
CA ALA A 58 -6.35 -0.27 2.85
C ALA A 58 -7.57 0.25 3.63
N GLU A 59 -7.44 0.41 4.94
CA GLU A 59 -8.45 0.99 5.82
C GLU A 59 -8.88 2.40 5.34
N ARG A 60 -7.92 3.30 5.09
CA ARG A 60 -8.20 4.65 4.59
C ARG A 60 -9.05 4.64 3.32
N PHE A 61 -8.72 3.76 2.38
CA PHE A 61 -9.39 3.68 1.08
C PHE A 61 -10.60 2.73 1.07
N GLY A 62 -11.04 2.23 2.23
CA GLY A 62 -12.19 1.33 2.33
C GLY A 62 -11.97 -0.02 1.62
N ILE A 63 -10.74 -0.50 1.58
CA ILE A 63 -10.35 -1.76 0.97
C ILE A 63 -10.14 -2.80 2.08
N PRO A 64 -10.79 -3.97 2.01
CA PRO A 64 -10.56 -5.04 2.97
C PRO A 64 -9.08 -5.47 3.01
N PRO A 65 -8.50 -5.73 4.20
CA PRO A 65 -7.11 -6.17 4.36
C PRO A 65 -6.66 -7.31 3.43
N GLU A 66 -7.53 -8.29 3.22
CA GLU A 66 -7.31 -9.45 2.37
C GLU A 66 -7.22 -9.09 0.88
N GLU A 67 -7.83 -7.97 0.47
CA GLU A 67 -7.78 -7.44 -0.89
C GLU A 67 -6.66 -6.42 -1.10
N ALA A 68 -5.89 -6.08 -0.07
CA ALA A 68 -4.82 -5.09 -0.15
C ALA A 68 -3.54 -5.61 -0.83
N PHE A 69 -3.41 -6.93 -0.98
CA PHE A 69 -2.21 -7.61 -1.45
C PHE A 69 -2.52 -8.52 -2.65
N GLU A 70 -1.54 -8.67 -3.56
CA GLU A 70 -1.61 -9.61 -4.70
C GLU A 70 -0.26 -10.30 -4.90
N GLU A 71 -0.23 -11.39 -5.68
CA GLU A 71 1.00 -12.16 -5.98
C GLU A 71 1.98 -11.40 -6.90
#